data_AF-A0A1C6GLR8-F1
#
_entry.id   AF-A0A1C6GLR8-F1
#
_cell.length_a   1.000
_cell.length_b   1.000
_cell.length_c   1.000
_cell.angle_alpha   90.00
_cell.angle_beta   90.00
_cell.angle_gamma   90.00
#
_symmetry.space_group_name_H-M   'P 1'
#
loop_
_entity.id
_entity.type
_entity.pdbx_description
1 polymer ?
#
loop_
_entity_poly.entity_id
_entity_poly.type
_entity_poly.pdbx_seq_one_letter_code
_entity_poly.pdbx_strand_id
1 'polypeptide(L)'
;MLKNQESLGIEYLGRDNIKISEYEKKVCHFYLIKNSKNTGDYYTINNKDYFILKEAKRVRENRNIPYEECEVVIFEDELIIDKEKVRLGKKKVVDIRTKEDFLYSLALYYIRNENRENGQEAIRQLGDIYIYRLLENEFDIEEKNKIIALLNLCISDRTSRFKEGKININDNLLIKEDECLIEILNEILNDDKSKLLWDYSYDYNRVTSKNRMIEDNYVFIKPKVGYGEITEIIIGSKKLNICLKVKVDGEVKDKETNLKLDSYIFREYIIVLNGRLNQSYIWCKLSNELKLKYKKRKLIKSINNIYGEEIITLDLTKIDITNNKLLMSLDIETIAQYIYKIEELKIRQFILKKIIKDRHLNDIGKDAITEIKKMYRVDEFGLYHPIGVVKNKGEEEFQVYLTKFVEWKIEKYPKKKFENEILKEYTIILDNEGLKSSELIYDEYKKIREKQKELEYKVNVVRISSAILNKEIFIWDKKYEKEKRESDNVLNINVVIGGKIKVCTKVINDINIRQDSYSTITRCD
;
A
#
# COMPACT_ATOMS: atom_id res chain seq x y z
N MET A 1 51.92 1.66 41.23
CA MET A 1 51.76 1.29 39.81
C MET A 1 51.07 2.43 39.10
N LEU A 2 51.85 3.34 38.52
CA LEU A 2 51.44 4.50 37.71
C LEU A 2 52.35 4.44 36.48
N LYS A 3 51.96 3.74 35.41
CA LYS A 3 52.81 3.60 34.20
C LYS A 3 52.09 3.59 32.85
N ASN A 4 50.75 3.65 32.79
CA ASN A 4 50.03 3.52 31.51
C ASN A 4 49.48 4.83 30.92
N GLN A 5 49.48 5.97 31.64
CA GLN A 5 48.93 7.22 31.10
C GLN A 5 49.91 8.05 30.25
N GLU A 6 51.22 7.78 30.27
CA GLU A 6 52.20 8.58 29.50
C GLU A 6 52.27 8.24 28.00
N SER A 7 51.59 7.19 27.52
CA SER A 7 51.69 6.72 26.13
C SER A 7 50.48 6.99 25.23
N LEU A 8 49.34 7.43 25.78
CA LEU A 8 48.11 7.68 25.02
C LEU A 8 47.79 9.18 24.98
N GLY A 9 47.88 9.79 23.80
CA GLY A 9 47.36 11.12 23.55
C GLY A 9 45.87 11.05 23.32
N ILE A 10 45.07 11.50 24.29
CA ILE A 10 43.60 11.53 24.15
C ILE A 10 43.14 12.98 23.97
N GLU A 11 42.51 13.25 22.85
CA GLU A 11 41.96 14.55 22.52
C GLU A 11 40.43 14.50 22.52
N TYR A 12 39.80 15.38 23.29
CA TYR A 12 38.34 15.52 23.30
C TYR A 12 37.89 16.47 22.19
N LEU A 13 37.17 15.95 21.20
CA LEU A 13 36.77 16.67 20.00
C LEU A 13 35.47 17.47 20.17
N GLY A 14 34.69 17.18 21.23
CA GLY A 14 33.45 17.87 21.59
C GLY A 14 32.28 16.90 21.78
N ARG A 15 31.07 17.46 21.90
CA ARG A 15 29.82 16.69 21.98
C ARG A 15 28.72 17.27 21.10
N ASP A 16 27.74 16.44 20.78
CA ASP A 16 26.50 16.86 20.13
C ASP A 16 25.33 15.91 20.46
N ASN A 17 24.10 16.39 20.30
CA ASN A 17 22.89 15.58 20.44
C ASN A 17 22.51 15.01 19.07
N ILE A 18 22.83 13.74 18.84
CA ILE A 18 22.62 13.08 17.54
C ILE A 18 21.50 12.06 17.67
N LYS A 19 20.62 12.03 16.67
CA LYS A 19 19.61 10.99 16.54
C LYS A 19 20.30 9.77 15.95
N ILE A 20 20.70 8.83 16.80
CA ILE A 20 21.50 7.68 16.37
C ILE A 20 20.63 6.58 15.74
N SER A 21 19.32 6.58 16.01
CA SER A 21 18.33 5.76 15.29
C SER A 21 16.99 6.51 15.22
N GLU A 22 16.00 5.97 14.51
CA GLU A 22 14.65 6.52 14.41
C GLU A 22 14.03 6.83 15.79
N TYR A 23 14.34 6.00 16.80
CA TYR A 23 13.75 6.07 18.14
C TYR A 23 14.72 6.57 19.23
N GLU A 24 16.01 6.72 18.92
CA GLU A 24 17.07 6.96 19.92
C GLU A 24 17.83 8.25 19.60
N LYS A 25 17.72 9.25 20.48
CA LYS A 25 18.53 10.48 20.45
C LYS A 25 19.46 10.50 21.65
N LYS A 26 20.77 10.53 21.41
CA LYS A 26 21.79 10.47 22.45
C LYS A 26 22.74 11.65 22.41
N VAL A 27 23.24 12.01 23.59
CA VAL A 27 24.43 12.86 23.71
C VAL A 27 25.63 12.01 23.27
N CYS A 28 26.28 12.43 22.19
CA CYS A 28 27.45 11.75 21.62
C CYS A 28 28.71 12.56 21.97
N HIS A 29 29.66 11.92 22.64
CA HIS A 29 30.96 12.48 23.01
C HIS A 29 32.05 11.96 22.08
N PHE A 30 32.78 12.86 21.43
CA PHE A 30 33.76 12.53 20.40
C PHE A 30 35.19 12.63 20.94
N TYR A 31 35.98 11.60 20.69
CA TYR A 31 37.38 11.54 21.12
C TYR A 31 38.27 11.05 19.98
N LEU A 32 39.47 11.60 19.90
CA LEU A 32 40.57 11.10 19.09
C LEU A 32 41.62 10.50 20.03
N ILE A 33 41.95 9.24 19.82
CA ILE A 33 42.93 8.52 20.63
C ILE A 33 44.15 8.26 19.75
N LYS A 34 45.32 8.74 20.20
CA LYS A 34 46.62 8.58 19.55
C LYS A 34 47.52 7.73 20.43
N ASN A 35 47.87 6.55 19.97
CA ASN A 35 48.82 5.66 20.63
C ASN A 35 50.23 6.00 20.14
N SER A 36 51.06 6.56 21.02
CA SER A 36 52.34 7.17 20.66
C SER A 36 53.53 6.21 20.61
N LYS A 37 53.32 4.90 20.82
CA LYS A 37 54.43 3.91 20.83
C LYS A 37 54.37 2.96 19.64
N ASN A 38 55.53 2.79 19.01
CA ASN A 38 55.93 1.69 18.12
C ASN A 38 56.05 0.32 18.86
N THR A 39 55.43 0.17 20.03
CA THR A 39 55.33 -1.12 20.73
C THR A 39 53.93 -1.64 20.48
N GLY A 40 53.77 -2.92 20.16
CA GLY A 40 52.48 -3.56 19.83
C GLY A 40 51.48 -3.65 20.99
N ASP A 41 51.37 -2.59 21.78
CA ASP A 41 50.52 -2.44 22.94
C ASP A 41 49.15 -1.89 22.51
N TYR A 42 48.12 -2.70 22.73
CA TYR A 42 46.72 -2.33 22.54
C TYR A 42 46.24 -1.55 23.77
N TYR A 43 45.34 -0.59 23.59
CA TYR A 43 44.59 0.02 24.70
C TYR A 43 43.18 -0.55 24.76
N THR A 44 42.58 -0.62 25.96
CA THR A 44 41.25 -1.19 26.15
C THR A 44 40.22 -0.09 26.35
N ILE A 45 39.17 -0.04 25.53
CA ILE A 45 38.00 0.78 25.82
C ILE A 45 37.04 -0.05 26.68
N ASN A 46 36.65 0.49 27.83
CA ASN A 46 35.80 -0.19 28.83
C ASN A 46 34.38 0.38 28.93
N ASN A 47 33.97 1.23 27.99
CA ASN A 47 32.60 1.77 27.93
C ASN A 47 31.57 0.70 27.59
N LYS A 48 30.35 0.86 28.13
CA LYS A 48 29.21 -0.05 27.87
C LYS A 48 28.66 0.07 26.46
N ASP A 49 28.78 1.23 25.82
CA ASP A 49 28.25 1.50 24.49
C ASP A 49 29.04 2.62 23.83
N TYR A 50 29.69 2.30 22.71
CA TYR A 50 30.51 3.25 21.95
C TYR A 50 30.57 2.86 20.48
N PHE A 51 31.06 3.78 19.65
CA PHE A 51 31.18 3.60 18.21
C PHE A 51 32.61 3.89 17.75
N ILE A 52 33.17 2.98 16.96
CA ILE A 52 34.50 3.13 16.35
C ILE A 52 34.32 3.57 14.91
N LEU A 53 34.74 4.80 14.59
CA LEU A 53 34.48 5.41 13.27
C LEU A 53 35.18 4.65 12.15
N LYS A 54 36.45 4.29 12.36
CA LYS A 54 37.30 3.59 11.39
C LYS A 54 36.76 2.22 10.97
N GLU A 55 36.02 1.56 11.87
CA GLU A 55 35.42 0.25 11.60
C GLU A 55 33.96 0.34 11.16
N ALA A 56 33.34 1.52 11.26
CA ALA A 56 31.89 1.69 11.18
C ALA A 56 31.15 0.66 12.06
N LYS A 57 31.48 0.63 13.36
CA LYS A 57 30.98 -0.40 14.28
C LYS A 57 30.61 0.16 15.65
N ARG A 58 29.38 -0.15 16.09
CA ARG A 58 28.93 0.02 17.50
C ARG A 58 29.36 -1.19 18.33
N VAL A 59 29.96 -0.94 19.49
CA VAL A 59 30.52 -1.95 20.39
C VAL A 59 29.91 -1.78 21.78
N ARG A 60 29.53 -2.91 22.41
CA ARG A 60 28.86 -2.95 23.73
C ARG A 60 29.62 -3.78 24.77
N GLU A 61 30.90 -3.98 24.51
CA GLU A 61 31.79 -4.81 25.32
C GLU A 61 33.17 -4.17 25.40
N ASN A 62 33.96 -4.62 26.38
CA ASN A 62 35.35 -4.22 26.50
C ASN A 62 36.12 -4.67 25.27
N ARG A 63 36.90 -3.78 24.66
CA ARG A 63 37.66 -4.13 23.45
C ARG A 63 39.04 -3.53 23.44
N ASN A 64 40.01 -4.37 23.04
CA ASN A 64 41.36 -3.97 22.74
C ASN A 64 41.40 -3.31 21.35
N ILE A 65 41.96 -2.12 21.28
CA ILE A 65 42.03 -1.33 20.05
C ILE A 65 43.46 -1.40 19.48
N PRO A 66 43.63 -1.89 18.24
CA PRO A 66 44.94 -2.09 17.62
C PRO A 66 45.44 -0.89 16.81
N TYR A 67 44.75 0.25 16.87
CA TYR A 67 45.02 1.39 15.99
C TYR A 67 45.94 2.41 16.64
N GLU A 68 46.91 2.89 15.87
CA GLU A 68 47.76 4.03 16.26
C GLU A 68 46.93 5.31 16.43
N GLU A 69 45.92 5.51 15.59
CA GLU A 69 45.01 6.64 15.68
C GLU A 69 43.57 6.18 15.43
N CYS A 70 42.66 6.54 16.34
CA CYS A 70 41.27 6.09 16.29
C CYS A 70 40.32 7.16 16.83
N GLU A 71 39.32 7.52 16.03
CA GLU A 71 38.18 8.31 16.46
C GLU A 71 37.08 7.42 17.02
N VAL A 72 36.59 7.79 18.21
CA VAL A 72 35.57 7.04 18.94
C VAL A 72 34.48 7.98 19.42
N VAL A 73 33.24 7.51 19.35
CA VAL A 73 32.06 8.18 19.92
C VAL A 73 31.54 7.40 21.10
N ILE A 74 31.49 8.02 22.27
CA ILE A 74 30.87 7.47 23.47
C ILE A 74 29.44 8.03 23.58
N PHE A 75 28.50 7.14 23.88
CA PHE A 75 27.10 7.52 24.05
C PHE A 75 26.79 7.74 25.53
N GLU A 76 26.33 8.95 25.89
CA GLU A 76 25.87 9.36 27.23
C GLU A 76 26.93 9.40 28.35
N ASP A 77 27.95 8.55 28.29
CA ASP A 77 29.00 8.38 29.30
C ASP A 77 30.31 9.13 28.98
N GLU A 78 31.19 9.22 29.99
CA GLU A 78 32.59 9.61 29.83
C GLU A 78 33.42 8.44 29.28
N LEU A 79 34.46 8.72 28.50
CA LEU A 79 35.37 7.71 27.97
C LEU A 79 36.13 7.01 29.12
N ILE A 80 36.17 5.69 29.09
CA ILE A 80 36.90 4.83 30.04
C ILE A 80 37.93 4.02 29.25
N ILE A 81 39.21 4.29 29.48
CA ILE A 81 40.32 3.56 28.87
C ILE A 81 41.14 2.90 29.97
N ASP A 82 41.45 1.62 29.80
CA ASP A 82 42.23 0.82 30.75
C ASP A 82 41.72 0.95 32.20
N LYS A 83 40.39 0.98 32.36
CA LYS A 83 39.62 1.17 33.61
C LYS A 83 39.74 2.56 34.25
N GLU A 84 40.33 3.53 33.57
CA GLU A 84 40.45 4.91 34.04
C GLU A 84 39.51 5.85 33.25
N LYS A 85 38.85 6.75 33.97
CA LYS A 85 37.96 7.75 33.37
C LYS A 85 38.77 8.91 32.79
N VAL A 86 38.54 9.21 31.52
CA VAL A 86 39.12 10.35 30.83
C VAL A 86 38.32 11.59 31.16
N ARG A 87 38.98 12.63 31.66
CA ARG A 87 38.33 13.91 31.96
C ARG A 87 37.89 14.61 30.67
N LEU A 88 36.66 15.10 30.66
CA LEU A 88 36.13 15.91 29.56
C LEU A 88 36.95 17.19 29.36
N GLY A 89 37.32 17.46 28.11
CA GLY A 89 37.99 18.70 27.72
C GLY A 89 37.05 19.91 27.70
N LYS A 90 37.62 21.11 27.51
CA LYS A 90 36.86 22.39 27.53
C LYS A 90 35.93 22.59 26.32
N LYS A 91 36.12 21.84 25.22
CA LYS A 91 35.38 22.03 23.96
C LYS A 91 33.93 21.52 24.10
N LYS A 92 32.95 22.41 23.93
CA LYS A 92 31.53 22.08 24.17
C LYS A 92 30.78 21.50 22.96
N VAL A 93 31.26 21.74 21.74
CA VAL A 93 30.59 21.37 20.48
C VAL A 93 31.58 20.70 19.55
N VAL A 94 31.18 19.58 18.94
CA VAL A 94 32.00 18.86 17.96
C VAL A 94 32.12 19.63 16.63
N ASP A 95 33.23 19.45 15.91
CA ASP A 95 33.38 20.01 14.57
C ASP A 95 32.41 19.36 13.58
N ILE A 96 31.95 20.13 12.58
CA ILE A 96 31.03 19.65 11.54
C ILE A 96 31.63 18.46 10.78
N ARG A 97 32.92 18.49 10.44
CA ARG A 97 33.54 17.42 9.64
C ARG A 97 33.58 16.11 10.41
N THR A 98 33.96 16.15 11.68
CA THR A 98 33.95 14.95 12.56
C THR A 98 32.53 14.40 12.74
N LYS A 99 31.53 15.28 12.88
CA LYS A 99 30.12 14.86 12.93
C LYS A 99 29.71 14.18 11.62
N GLU A 100 30.11 14.75 10.47
CA GLU A 100 29.80 14.18 9.16
C GLU A 100 30.45 12.80 8.99
N ASP A 101 31.74 12.66 9.34
CA ASP A 101 32.45 11.38 9.31
C ASP A 101 31.73 10.31 10.12
N PHE A 102 31.30 10.67 11.34
CA PHE A 102 30.51 9.78 12.18
C PHE A 102 29.18 9.37 11.54
N LEU A 103 28.42 10.30 10.97
CA LEU A 103 27.13 9.99 10.36
C LEU A 103 27.25 9.10 9.11
N TYR A 104 28.28 9.29 8.28
CA TYR A 104 28.54 8.37 7.16
C TYR A 104 28.94 6.97 7.66
N SER A 105 29.82 6.88 8.66
CA SER A 105 30.18 5.60 9.27
C SER A 105 28.99 4.93 9.98
N LEU A 106 28.12 5.71 10.62
CA LEU A 106 26.91 5.22 11.26
C LEU A 106 25.90 4.70 10.24
N ALA A 107 25.72 5.39 9.11
CA ALA A 107 24.91 4.91 8.00
C ALA A 107 25.46 3.57 7.47
N LEU A 108 26.77 3.48 7.23
CA LEU A 108 27.42 2.24 6.77
C LEU A 108 27.20 1.07 7.75
N TYR A 109 27.31 1.32 9.06
CA TYR A 109 27.00 0.34 10.09
C TYR A 109 25.57 -0.19 9.94
N TYR A 110 24.59 0.69 9.79
CA TYR A 110 23.19 0.30 9.66
C TYR A 110 22.90 -0.47 8.38
N ILE A 111 23.44 -0.05 7.23
CA ILE A 111 23.26 -0.76 5.96
C ILE A 111 23.90 -2.15 5.99
N ARG A 112 25.07 -2.31 6.63
CA ARG A 112 25.70 -3.63 6.83
C ARG A 112 24.84 -4.58 7.67
N ASN A 113 24.12 -4.05 8.66
CA ASN A 113 23.24 -4.79 9.56
C ASN A 113 21.77 -4.83 9.08
N GLU A 114 21.52 -4.58 7.80
CA GLU A 114 20.19 -4.67 7.17
C GLU A 114 19.14 -3.72 7.77
N ASN A 115 19.59 -2.65 8.42
CA ASN A 115 18.72 -1.64 9.01
C ASN A 115 18.71 -0.38 8.15
N ARG A 116 17.95 -0.43 7.05
CA ARG A 116 17.91 0.64 6.06
C ARG A 116 17.39 1.96 6.64
N GLU A 117 16.32 1.91 7.44
CA GLU A 117 15.64 3.08 7.99
C GLU A 117 16.59 3.94 8.84
N ASN A 118 17.35 3.29 9.73
CA ASN A 118 18.34 4.00 10.54
C ASN A 118 19.55 4.49 9.72
N GLY A 119 19.92 3.76 8.66
CA GLY A 119 20.92 4.23 7.71
C GLY A 119 20.47 5.49 6.98
N GLN A 120 19.22 5.49 6.53
CA GLN A 120 18.58 6.63 5.87
C GLN A 120 18.47 7.82 6.81
N GLU A 121 18.11 7.62 8.08
CA GLU A 121 18.06 8.68 9.10
C GLU A 121 19.42 9.32 9.37
N ALA A 122 20.51 8.54 9.36
CA ALA A 122 21.87 9.06 9.49
C ALA A 122 22.26 9.92 8.27
N ILE A 123 21.94 9.48 7.05
CA ILE A 123 22.15 10.26 5.82
C ILE A 123 21.24 11.50 5.76
N ARG A 124 20.02 11.41 6.30
CA ARG A 124 19.09 12.53 6.40
C ARG A 124 19.68 13.67 7.23
N GLN A 125 20.28 13.35 8.37
CA GLN A 125 20.94 14.32 9.24
C GLN A 125 22.17 14.96 8.59
N LEU A 126 22.83 14.27 7.64
CA LEU A 126 23.87 14.85 6.80
C LEU A 126 23.30 15.82 5.77
N GLY A 127 22.11 15.54 5.24
CA GLY A 127 21.52 16.29 4.13
C GLY A 127 22.06 15.90 2.76
N ASP A 128 22.73 14.75 2.63
CA ASP A 128 23.24 14.23 1.35
C ASP A 128 22.09 13.60 0.55
N ILE A 129 21.47 14.40 -0.32
CA ILE A 129 20.27 14.00 -1.06
C ILE A 129 20.53 12.87 -2.05
N TYR A 130 21.74 12.79 -2.60
CA TYR A 130 22.10 11.77 -3.56
C TYR A 130 22.02 10.38 -2.90
N ILE A 131 22.72 10.22 -1.77
CA ILE A 131 22.71 8.95 -1.03
C ILE A 131 21.35 8.70 -0.39
N TYR A 132 20.66 9.75 0.09
CA TYR A 132 19.34 9.61 0.68
C TYR A 132 18.32 9.02 -0.33
N ARG A 133 18.28 9.55 -1.55
CA ARG A 133 17.42 9.03 -2.64
C ARG A 133 17.81 7.64 -3.08
N LEU A 134 19.11 7.36 -3.14
CA LEU A 134 19.58 6.01 -3.36
C LEU A 134 18.95 5.12 -2.30
N LEU A 135 19.12 5.41 -1.00
CA LEU A 135 18.59 4.66 0.14
C LEU A 135 17.05 4.58 0.25
N GLU A 136 16.30 5.38 -0.50
CA GLU A 136 14.83 5.36 -0.52
C GLU A 136 14.24 4.30 -1.44
N ASN A 137 14.90 4.03 -2.57
CA ASN A 137 14.48 3.04 -3.57
C ASN A 137 14.65 1.60 -3.04
N GLU A 138 14.07 0.61 -3.71
CA GLU A 138 14.36 -0.80 -3.38
C GLU A 138 15.83 -1.10 -3.66
N PHE A 139 16.47 -1.94 -2.82
CA PHE A 139 17.80 -2.50 -3.10
C PHE A 139 17.71 -4.01 -3.23
N ASP A 140 18.10 -4.52 -4.38
CA ASP A 140 18.62 -5.86 -4.46
C ASP A 140 20.03 -5.95 -3.80
N ILE A 141 20.59 -7.16 -3.76
CA ILE A 141 21.91 -7.40 -3.15
C ILE A 141 23.01 -6.59 -3.86
N GLU A 142 22.86 -6.34 -5.16
CA GLU A 142 23.85 -5.62 -5.97
C GLU A 142 23.83 -4.12 -5.65
N GLU A 143 22.64 -3.53 -5.53
CA GLU A 143 22.43 -2.14 -5.15
C GLU A 143 22.91 -1.88 -3.72
N LYS A 144 22.67 -2.81 -2.79
CA LYS A 144 23.24 -2.75 -1.44
C LYS A 144 24.77 -2.67 -1.46
N ASN A 145 25.42 -3.51 -2.28
CA ASN A 145 26.88 -3.51 -2.40
C ASN A 145 27.41 -2.21 -3.01
N LYS A 146 26.70 -1.63 -4.00
CA LYS A 146 27.03 -0.32 -4.58
C LYS A 146 26.95 0.79 -3.53
N ILE A 147 25.90 0.80 -2.70
CA ILE A 147 25.73 1.79 -1.63
C ILE A 147 26.81 1.63 -0.57
N ILE A 148 27.14 0.39 -0.17
CA ILE A 148 28.25 0.12 0.75
C ILE A 148 29.57 0.65 0.18
N ALA A 149 29.87 0.39 -1.09
CA ALA A 149 31.07 0.90 -1.75
C ALA A 149 31.10 2.44 -1.76
N LEU A 150 29.96 3.08 -2.08
CA LEU A 150 29.82 4.53 -2.09
C LEU A 150 30.01 5.14 -0.69
N LEU A 151 29.46 4.54 0.36
CA LEU A 151 29.63 4.99 1.74
C LEU A 151 31.09 4.85 2.19
N ASN A 152 31.76 3.73 1.86
CA ASN A 152 33.20 3.58 2.14
C ASN A 152 34.04 4.64 1.40
N LEU A 153 33.67 4.98 0.16
CA LEU A 153 34.31 6.07 -0.58
C LEU A 153 34.11 7.40 0.14
N CYS A 154 32.89 7.72 0.56
CA CYS A 154 32.59 8.96 1.31
C CYS A 154 33.30 9.04 2.67
N ILE A 155 33.55 7.90 3.32
CA ILE A 155 34.31 7.85 4.58
C ILE A 155 35.80 8.08 4.32
N SER A 156 36.36 7.50 3.26
CA SER A 156 37.79 7.59 2.94
C SER A 156 38.18 8.87 2.21
N ASP A 157 37.28 9.45 1.42
CA ASP A 157 37.48 10.68 0.66
C ASP A 157 36.28 11.63 0.84
N ARG A 158 36.54 12.77 1.49
CA ARG A 158 35.50 13.77 1.73
C ARG A 158 35.02 14.47 0.45
N THR A 159 35.79 14.42 -0.64
CA THR A 159 35.41 15.07 -1.91
C THR A 159 34.31 14.33 -2.66
N SER A 160 34.08 13.04 -2.34
CA SER A 160 33.01 12.26 -2.94
C SER A 160 31.64 12.46 -2.27
N ARG A 161 31.56 13.26 -1.21
CA ARG A 161 30.34 13.55 -0.45
C ARG A 161 29.46 14.57 -1.15
N PHE A 162 28.16 14.56 -0.87
CA PHE A 162 27.23 15.60 -1.33
C PHE A 162 27.26 15.80 -2.84
N LYS A 163 27.29 14.71 -3.61
CA LYS A 163 27.38 14.75 -5.08
C LYS A 163 26.28 15.61 -5.74
N GLU A 164 25.08 15.60 -5.17
CA GLU A 164 23.94 16.44 -5.58
C GLU A 164 23.71 17.64 -4.63
N GLY A 165 24.69 17.94 -3.77
CA GLY A 165 24.63 19.01 -2.78
C GLY A 165 24.05 18.57 -1.43
N LYS A 166 24.07 19.53 -0.49
CA LYS A 166 23.61 19.37 0.89
C LYS A 166 22.32 20.15 1.09
N ILE A 167 21.21 19.47 1.39
CA ILE A 167 19.91 20.10 1.64
C ILE A 167 19.36 19.68 3.01
N ASN A 168 18.54 20.52 3.63
CA ASN A 168 17.85 20.13 4.84
C ASN A 168 16.69 19.19 4.50
N ILE A 169 16.84 17.89 4.76
CA ILE A 169 15.85 16.86 4.46
C ILE A 169 14.86 16.79 5.64
N ASN A 170 13.83 17.63 5.61
CA ASN A 170 12.70 17.60 6.55
C ASN A 170 11.77 16.41 6.26
N ASP A 171 11.01 15.94 7.26
CA ASP A 171 9.97 14.91 7.09
C ASP A 171 8.92 15.29 6.02
N ASN A 172 8.73 16.60 5.80
CA ASN A 172 7.83 17.18 4.78
C ASN A 172 8.49 17.43 3.41
N LEU A 173 9.76 17.07 3.22
CA LEU A 173 10.32 16.81 1.88
C LEU A 173 9.87 15.44 1.36
N LEU A 174 8.73 14.93 1.87
CA LEU A 174 7.76 14.17 1.07
C LEU A 174 7.83 14.73 -0.34
N ILE A 175 8.46 13.92 -1.18
CA ILE A 175 8.66 14.14 -2.60
C ILE A 175 7.35 14.73 -3.11
N LYS A 176 7.44 15.79 -3.91
CA LYS A 176 6.29 16.24 -4.70
C LYS A 176 6.01 15.13 -5.71
N GLU A 177 5.44 14.04 -5.22
CA GLU A 177 5.08 12.87 -6.01
C GLU A 177 3.96 13.36 -6.90
N ASP A 178 4.23 13.19 -8.18
CA ASP A 178 3.26 13.39 -9.23
C ASP A 178 2.04 12.50 -8.96
N GLU A 179 0.82 12.98 -9.26
CA GLU A 179 -0.37 12.17 -8.95
C GLU A 179 -0.32 10.84 -9.70
N CYS A 180 -0.57 9.75 -8.96
CA CYS A 180 -0.57 8.39 -9.47
C CYS A 180 -1.91 8.04 -10.15
N LEU A 181 -2.00 6.83 -10.71
CA LEU A 181 -3.18 6.33 -11.43
C LEU A 181 -4.45 6.43 -10.60
N ILE A 182 -4.41 5.96 -9.35
CA ILE A 182 -5.59 5.99 -8.46
C ILE A 182 -6.02 7.43 -8.22
N GLU A 183 -5.10 8.35 -7.96
CA GLU A 183 -5.42 9.77 -7.72
C GLU A 183 -6.03 10.43 -8.95
N ILE A 184 -5.42 10.24 -10.14
CA ILE A 184 -5.92 10.81 -11.40
C ILE A 184 -7.33 10.30 -11.71
N LEU A 185 -7.58 9.00 -11.57
CA LEU A 185 -8.90 8.44 -11.85
C LEU A 185 -9.96 8.99 -10.89
N ASN A 186 -9.66 9.15 -9.60
CA ASN A 186 -10.59 9.76 -8.65
C ASN A 186 -10.79 11.24 -8.90
N GLU A 187 -9.74 11.97 -9.27
CA GLU A 187 -9.83 13.39 -9.61
C GLU A 187 -10.82 13.61 -10.76
N ILE A 188 -10.76 12.77 -11.80
CA ILE A 188 -11.70 12.84 -12.93
C ILE A 188 -13.12 12.43 -12.51
N LEU A 189 -13.29 11.39 -11.68
CA LEU A 189 -14.62 10.94 -11.22
C LEU A 189 -15.31 11.93 -10.28
N ASN A 190 -14.54 12.70 -9.51
CA ASN A 190 -15.07 13.67 -8.56
C ASN A 190 -15.27 15.07 -9.16
N ASP A 191 -14.85 15.30 -10.41
CA ASP A 191 -15.07 16.57 -11.11
C ASP A 191 -16.39 16.52 -11.91
N ASP A 192 -17.37 17.33 -11.52
CA ASP A 192 -18.72 17.36 -12.12
C ASP A 192 -18.74 17.65 -13.63
N LYS A 193 -17.66 18.22 -14.17
CA LYS A 193 -17.51 18.58 -15.60
C LYS A 193 -16.68 17.56 -16.38
N SER A 194 -16.20 16.52 -15.73
CA SER A 194 -15.39 15.47 -16.34
C SER A 194 -16.11 14.13 -16.28
N LYS A 195 -15.69 13.21 -17.14
CA LYS A 195 -16.22 11.84 -17.18
C LYS A 195 -15.13 10.87 -17.59
N LEU A 196 -14.99 9.77 -16.88
CA LEU A 196 -14.22 8.62 -17.36
C LEU A 196 -15.08 7.77 -18.29
N LEU A 197 -14.49 7.34 -19.40
CA LEU A 197 -15.16 6.63 -20.48
C LEU A 197 -14.44 5.34 -20.84
N TRP A 198 -15.22 4.33 -21.20
CA TRP A 198 -14.76 3.04 -21.69
C TRP A 198 -15.17 2.86 -23.15
N ASP A 199 -14.20 2.77 -24.06
CA ASP A 199 -14.46 2.52 -25.48
C ASP A 199 -14.92 1.07 -25.70
N TYR A 200 -16.12 0.87 -26.24
CA TYR A 200 -16.66 -0.47 -26.52
C TYR A 200 -15.93 -1.20 -27.65
N SER A 201 -15.22 -0.47 -28.51
CA SER A 201 -14.42 -1.03 -29.59
C SER A 201 -13.03 -1.48 -29.15
N TYR A 202 -12.60 -1.12 -27.94
CA TYR A 202 -11.28 -1.49 -27.44
C TYR A 202 -11.20 -2.98 -27.14
N ASP A 203 -10.19 -3.63 -27.73
CA ASP A 203 -9.95 -5.05 -27.54
C ASP A 203 -9.33 -5.29 -26.15
N TYR A 204 -10.19 -5.63 -25.21
CA TYR A 204 -9.83 -5.86 -23.81
C TYR A 204 -9.61 -7.35 -23.55
N ASN A 205 -8.36 -7.71 -23.23
CA ASN A 205 -8.00 -9.05 -22.79
C ASN A 205 -8.69 -9.36 -21.45
N ARG A 206 -9.77 -10.13 -21.53
CA ARG A 206 -10.55 -10.51 -20.36
C ARG A 206 -9.78 -11.50 -19.50
N VAL A 207 -9.49 -11.11 -18.27
CA VAL A 207 -8.74 -11.94 -17.30
C VAL A 207 -9.68 -12.63 -16.30
N THR A 208 -10.92 -12.91 -16.71
CA THR A 208 -11.93 -13.59 -15.88
C THR A 208 -12.72 -14.58 -16.72
N SER A 209 -13.08 -15.73 -16.14
CA SER A 209 -13.89 -16.75 -16.83
C SER A 209 -15.18 -16.16 -17.42
N LYS A 210 -15.56 -16.67 -18.59
CA LYS A 210 -16.81 -16.29 -19.24
C LYS A 210 -17.97 -16.94 -18.49
N ASN A 211 -18.67 -16.08 -17.78
CA ASN A 211 -20.02 -16.36 -17.30
C ASN A 211 -20.96 -16.41 -18.51
N ARG A 212 -21.57 -17.57 -18.77
CA ARG A 212 -22.67 -17.71 -19.73
C ARG A 212 -23.96 -17.35 -19.00
N MET A 213 -24.71 -16.38 -19.53
CA MET A 213 -26.07 -16.12 -19.05
C MET A 213 -26.92 -17.33 -19.40
N ILE A 214 -27.74 -17.80 -18.46
CA ILE A 214 -28.76 -18.80 -18.78
C ILE A 214 -29.70 -18.16 -19.78
N GLU A 215 -29.79 -18.74 -20.97
CA GLU A 215 -30.60 -18.19 -22.04
C GLU A 215 -32.09 -18.27 -21.67
N ASP A 216 -32.73 -17.10 -21.60
CA ASP A 216 -34.18 -16.93 -21.63
C ASP A 216 -34.58 -16.39 -23.02
N ASN A 217 -35.88 -16.09 -23.20
CA ASN A 217 -36.41 -15.34 -24.33
C ASN A 217 -35.88 -13.89 -24.38
N TYR A 218 -35.35 -13.35 -23.28
CA TYR A 218 -34.87 -11.97 -23.20
C TYR A 218 -33.34 -11.89 -23.11
N VAL A 219 -32.70 -11.31 -24.14
CA VAL A 219 -31.24 -11.21 -24.22
C VAL A 219 -30.78 -9.77 -24.29
N PHE A 220 -29.81 -9.42 -23.44
CA PHE A 220 -29.15 -8.13 -23.48
C PHE A 220 -28.17 -8.04 -24.66
N ILE A 221 -28.36 -7.02 -25.50
CA ILE A 221 -27.53 -6.69 -26.65
C ILE A 221 -26.70 -5.47 -26.26
N LYS A 222 -25.37 -5.67 -26.18
CA LYS A 222 -24.43 -4.58 -25.96
C LYS A 222 -24.10 -3.85 -27.27
N PRO A 223 -23.83 -2.54 -27.23
CA PRO A 223 -23.29 -1.78 -28.36
C PRO A 223 -21.88 -2.28 -28.72
N LYS A 224 -21.52 -2.14 -30.00
CA LYS A 224 -20.18 -2.46 -30.54
C LYS A 224 -19.27 -1.25 -30.66
N VAL A 225 -19.85 -0.06 -30.70
CA VAL A 225 -19.16 1.22 -30.90
C VAL A 225 -19.71 2.24 -29.91
N GLY A 226 -18.90 3.24 -29.56
CA GLY A 226 -19.25 4.26 -28.58
C GLY A 226 -18.58 4.02 -27.23
N TYR A 227 -19.06 4.72 -26.21
CA TYR A 227 -18.44 4.76 -24.90
C TYR A 227 -19.43 4.44 -23.79
N GLY A 228 -18.99 3.66 -22.80
CA GLY A 228 -19.68 3.48 -21.53
C GLY A 228 -19.09 4.36 -20.46
N GLU A 229 -19.94 4.91 -19.60
CA GLU A 229 -19.48 5.72 -18.46
C GLU A 229 -18.87 4.83 -17.38
N ILE A 230 -17.67 5.17 -16.92
CA ILE A 230 -17.06 4.54 -15.75
C ILE A 230 -17.62 5.22 -14.50
N THR A 231 -18.26 4.45 -13.63
CA THR A 231 -18.99 4.97 -12.47
C THR A 231 -18.24 4.79 -11.15
N GLU A 232 -17.29 3.85 -11.08
CA GLU A 232 -16.62 3.49 -9.82
C GLU A 232 -15.24 2.85 -10.11
N ILE A 233 -14.25 3.17 -9.27
CA ILE A 233 -12.97 2.45 -9.20
C ILE A 233 -13.09 1.42 -8.09
N ILE A 234 -12.86 0.15 -8.42
CA ILE A 234 -12.94 -0.96 -7.47
C ILE A 234 -11.53 -1.47 -7.22
N ILE A 235 -11.04 -1.28 -6.00
CA ILE A 235 -9.77 -1.84 -5.56
C ILE A 235 -10.04 -3.21 -4.96
N GLY A 236 -9.36 -4.25 -5.46
CA GLY A 236 -9.53 -5.61 -4.95
C GLY A 236 -9.30 -5.67 -3.44
N SER A 237 -10.05 -6.50 -2.72
CA SER A 237 -9.88 -6.64 -1.26
C SER A 237 -8.77 -7.63 -0.85
N LYS A 238 -8.34 -8.48 -1.78
CA LYS A 238 -7.31 -9.51 -1.56
C LYS A 238 -6.28 -9.55 -2.69
N LYS A 239 -6.76 -9.46 -3.92
CA LYS A 239 -5.91 -9.45 -5.12
C LYS A 239 -5.32 -8.06 -5.31
N LEU A 240 -4.13 -8.00 -5.93
CA LEU A 240 -3.50 -6.75 -6.33
C LEU A 240 -4.09 -6.22 -7.65
N ASN A 241 -5.42 -6.14 -7.71
CA ASN A 241 -6.13 -5.72 -8.91
C ASN A 241 -6.87 -4.41 -8.67
N ILE A 242 -6.92 -3.58 -9.70
CA ILE A 242 -7.78 -2.39 -9.76
C ILE A 242 -8.69 -2.55 -10.96
N CYS A 243 -9.99 -2.42 -10.73
CA CYS A 243 -11.03 -2.55 -11.74
C CYS A 243 -11.78 -1.23 -11.91
N LEU A 244 -12.33 -1.02 -13.10
CA LEU A 244 -13.26 0.04 -13.41
C LEU A 244 -14.63 -0.56 -13.62
N LYS A 245 -15.64 -0.03 -12.91
CA LYS A 245 -17.02 -0.40 -13.11
C LYS A 245 -17.62 0.51 -14.17
N VAL A 246 -18.05 -0.09 -15.28
CA VAL A 246 -18.59 0.59 -16.44
C VAL A 246 -20.08 0.33 -16.53
N LYS A 247 -20.86 1.38 -16.70
CA LYS A 247 -22.25 1.31 -17.14
C LYS A 247 -22.27 1.07 -18.65
N VAL A 248 -22.78 -0.08 -19.06
CA VAL A 248 -22.93 -0.46 -20.47
C VAL A 248 -24.39 -0.31 -20.83
N ASP A 249 -24.73 0.80 -21.48
CA ASP A 249 -26.07 1.01 -22.03
C ASP A 249 -26.27 0.09 -23.24
N GLY A 250 -27.50 -0.37 -23.46
CA GLY A 250 -27.85 -1.31 -24.52
C GLY A 250 -29.35 -1.60 -24.54
N GLU A 251 -29.72 -2.74 -25.12
CA GLU A 251 -31.13 -3.08 -25.33
C GLU A 251 -31.36 -4.54 -24.90
N VAL A 252 -32.47 -4.81 -24.21
CA VAL A 252 -32.97 -6.17 -24.05
C VAL A 252 -33.87 -6.49 -25.22
N LYS A 253 -33.56 -7.55 -25.96
CA LYS A 253 -34.35 -8.04 -27.07
C LYS A 253 -35.14 -9.28 -26.66
N ASP A 254 -36.44 -9.27 -26.92
CA ASP A 254 -37.27 -10.47 -26.93
C ASP A 254 -36.97 -11.28 -28.21
N LYS A 255 -36.55 -12.54 -28.03
CA LYS A 255 -36.21 -13.47 -29.11
C LYS A 255 -37.42 -13.84 -29.98
N GLU A 256 -38.63 -13.88 -29.40
CA GLU A 256 -39.84 -14.29 -30.12
C GLU A 256 -40.40 -13.12 -30.94
N THR A 257 -40.61 -11.97 -30.30
CA THR A 257 -41.26 -10.82 -30.95
C THR A 257 -40.29 -9.86 -31.64
N ASN A 258 -38.98 -9.98 -31.39
CA ASN A 258 -37.94 -9.03 -31.78
C ASN A 258 -38.10 -7.61 -31.22
N LEU A 259 -39.05 -7.40 -30.30
CA LEU A 259 -39.21 -6.13 -29.60
C LEU A 259 -38.01 -5.86 -28.68
N LYS A 260 -37.71 -4.57 -28.50
CA LYS A 260 -36.53 -4.10 -27.79
C LYS A 260 -36.93 -3.13 -26.69
N LEU A 261 -36.22 -3.21 -25.57
CA LEU A 261 -36.36 -2.30 -24.44
C LEU A 261 -34.98 -1.76 -24.06
N ASP A 262 -34.86 -0.43 -24.00
CA ASP A 262 -33.63 0.22 -23.52
C ASP A 262 -33.30 -0.21 -22.09
N SER A 263 -32.03 -0.51 -21.85
CA SER A 263 -31.56 -1.02 -20.57
C SER A 263 -30.05 -0.79 -20.42
N TYR A 264 -29.51 -1.17 -19.26
CA TYR A 264 -28.07 -1.23 -19.08
C TYR A 264 -27.65 -2.40 -18.20
N ILE A 265 -26.35 -2.70 -18.24
CA ILE A 265 -25.68 -3.61 -17.30
C ILE A 265 -24.43 -2.95 -16.74
N PHE A 266 -23.95 -3.44 -15.60
CA PHE A 266 -22.62 -3.08 -15.11
C PHE A 266 -21.60 -4.16 -15.48
N ARG A 267 -20.44 -3.73 -15.97
CA ARG A 267 -19.27 -4.59 -16.24
C ARG A 267 -18.06 -4.07 -15.49
N GLU A 268 -17.25 -4.98 -14.98
CA GLU A 268 -15.98 -4.66 -14.32
C GLU A 268 -14.83 -5.01 -15.25
N TYR A 269 -13.97 -4.02 -15.53
CA TYR A 269 -12.80 -4.16 -16.38
C TYR A 269 -11.53 -3.95 -15.54
N ILE A 270 -10.58 -4.88 -15.60
CA ILE A 270 -9.35 -4.87 -14.82
C ILE A 270 -8.31 -4.00 -15.53
N ILE A 271 -8.00 -2.84 -14.95
CA ILE A 271 -6.97 -1.93 -15.47
C ILE A 271 -5.59 -2.18 -14.87
N VAL A 272 -5.54 -2.77 -13.66
CA VAL A 272 -4.31 -3.22 -13.02
C VAL A 272 -4.49 -4.67 -12.62
N LEU A 273 -3.59 -5.53 -13.10
CA LEU A 273 -3.55 -6.95 -12.81
C LEU A 273 -2.26 -7.28 -12.06
N ASN A 274 -2.39 -7.84 -10.85
CA ASN A 274 -1.25 -8.19 -9.99
C ASN A 274 -0.26 -7.06 -9.73
N GLY A 275 -0.76 -5.83 -9.59
CA GLY A 275 0.06 -4.64 -9.38
C GLY A 275 0.78 -4.16 -10.65
N ARG A 276 0.38 -4.63 -11.83
CA ARG A 276 0.91 -4.16 -13.12
C ARG A 276 -0.21 -3.62 -13.99
N LEU A 277 0.10 -2.60 -14.78
CA LEU A 277 -0.84 -2.01 -15.72
C LEU A 277 -1.26 -3.04 -16.76
N ASN A 278 -2.56 -3.29 -16.88
CA ASN A 278 -3.16 -4.20 -17.87
C ASN A 278 -3.69 -3.44 -19.09
N GLN A 279 -3.84 -2.12 -18.99
CA GLN A 279 -4.38 -1.27 -20.04
C GLN A 279 -3.59 0.04 -20.15
N SER A 280 -3.06 0.30 -21.34
CA SER A 280 -2.21 1.47 -21.58
C SER A 280 -2.96 2.80 -21.68
N TYR A 281 -4.26 2.78 -21.98
CA TYR A 281 -5.01 4.00 -22.30
C TYR A 281 -6.39 4.02 -21.68
N ILE A 282 -6.87 5.21 -21.36
CA ILE A 282 -8.25 5.45 -20.92
C ILE A 282 -8.83 6.68 -21.62
N TRP A 283 -10.12 6.66 -21.89
CA TRP A 283 -10.83 7.77 -22.51
C TRP A 283 -11.53 8.59 -21.44
N CYS A 284 -11.64 9.89 -21.68
CA CYS A 284 -12.30 10.79 -20.76
C CYS A 284 -12.80 12.04 -21.47
N LYS A 285 -13.79 12.68 -20.85
CA LYS A 285 -14.06 14.11 -21.02
C LYS A 285 -13.43 14.82 -19.84
N LEU A 286 -12.75 15.93 -20.09
CA LEU A 286 -12.10 16.69 -19.04
C LEU A 286 -12.61 18.12 -19.00
N SER A 287 -12.75 18.66 -17.80
CA SER A 287 -12.86 20.09 -17.59
C SER A 287 -11.62 20.82 -18.11
N ASN A 288 -11.75 22.12 -18.39
CA ASN A 288 -10.64 22.94 -18.87
C ASN A 288 -9.45 22.92 -17.88
N GLU A 289 -9.72 22.84 -16.59
CA GLU A 289 -8.69 22.79 -15.54
C GLU A 289 -7.89 21.48 -15.61
N LEU A 290 -8.57 20.32 -15.57
CA LEU A 290 -7.91 19.02 -15.65
C LEU A 290 -7.20 18.83 -17.00
N LYS A 291 -7.80 19.32 -18.09
CA LYS A 291 -7.18 19.30 -19.42
C LYS A 291 -5.85 20.09 -19.43
N LEU A 292 -5.82 21.29 -18.87
CA LEU A 292 -4.59 22.08 -18.78
C LEU A 292 -3.54 21.40 -17.89
N LYS A 293 -3.97 20.83 -16.76
CA LYS A 293 -3.11 20.08 -15.84
C LYS A 293 -2.46 18.87 -16.52
N TYR A 294 -3.25 18.00 -17.14
CA TYR A 294 -2.77 16.77 -17.78
C TYR A 294 -2.02 17.04 -19.08
N LYS A 295 -2.29 18.16 -19.78
CA LYS A 295 -1.47 18.64 -20.89
C LYS A 295 -0.06 19.03 -20.43
N LYS A 296 0.07 19.76 -19.31
CA LYS A 296 1.37 20.11 -18.71
C LYS A 296 2.18 18.87 -18.31
N ARG A 297 1.51 17.84 -17.78
CA ARG A 297 2.13 16.54 -17.44
C ARG A 297 2.36 15.60 -18.64
N LYS A 298 2.03 16.01 -19.87
CA LYS A 298 2.19 15.22 -21.11
C LYS A 298 1.47 13.85 -21.07
N LEU A 299 0.35 13.79 -20.35
CA LEU A 299 -0.48 12.58 -20.21
C LEU A 299 -1.48 12.42 -21.34
N ILE A 300 -1.85 13.52 -22.02
CA ILE A 300 -2.78 13.49 -23.14
C ILE A 300 -2.08 12.90 -24.36
N LYS A 301 -2.56 11.75 -24.84
CA LYS A 301 -2.10 11.10 -26.07
C LYS A 301 -2.76 11.69 -27.31
N SER A 302 -4.08 11.84 -27.28
CA SER A 302 -4.88 12.32 -28.41
C SER A 302 -6.15 13.01 -27.93
N ILE A 303 -6.68 13.87 -28.80
CA ILE A 303 -7.93 14.60 -28.60
C ILE A 303 -8.77 14.38 -29.86
N ASN A 304 -9.91 13.73 -29.72
CA ASN A 304 -10.83 13.42 -30.82
C ASN A 304 -12.13 14.18 -30.62
N ASN A 305 -12.72 14.70 -31.69
CA ASN A 305 -14.02 15.33 -31.64
C ASN A 305 -15.08 14.37 -32.18
N ILE A 306 -16.01 13.94 -31.32
CA ILE A 306 -17.03 12.95 -31.64
C ILE A 306 -18.39 13.58 -31.32
N TYR A 307 -19.21 13.79 -32.34
CA TYR A 307 -20.54 14.42 -32.22
C TYR A 307 -20.54 15.78 -31.50
N GLY A 308 -19.49 16.58 -31.69
CA GLY A 308 -19.35 17.90 -31.06
C GLY A 308 -18.78 17.86 -29.64
N GLU A 309 -18.47 16.68 -29.11
CA GLU A 309 -17.84 16.50 -27.81
C GLU A 309 -16.36 16.13 -27.97
N GLU A 310 -15.52 16.75 -27.13
CA GLU A 310 -14.10 16.46 -27.10
C GLU A 310 -13.82 15.25 -26.20
N ILE A 311 -13.38 14.16 -26.82
CA ILE A 311 -12.96 12.93 -26.14
C ILE A 311 -11.44 12.87 -26.12
N ILE A 312 -10.87 12.84 -24.92
CA ILE A 312 -9.44 12.85 -24.67
C ILE A 312 -9.00 11.44 -24.30
N THR A 313 -7.89 10.98 -24.88
CA THR A 313 -7.24 9.72 -24.49
C THR A 313 -6.03 10.02 -23.62
N LEU A 314 -6.03 9.50 -22.39
CA LEU A 314 -4.90 9.57 -21.47
C LEU A 314 -4.00 8.34 -21.62
N ASP A 315 -2.70 8.57 -21.55
CA ASP A 315 -1.65 7.56 -21.58
C ASP A 315 -1.29 7.11 -20.17
N LEU A 316 -1.79 5.95 -19.78
CA LEU A 316 -1.59 5.37 -18.45
C LEU A 316 -0.17 4.81 -18.27
N THR A 317 0.58 4.58 -19.35
CA THR A 317 1.94 4.04 -19.26
C THR A 317 2.96 5.02 -18.67
N LYS A 318 2.59 6.31 -18.60
CA LYS A 318 3.42 7.40 -18.07
C LYS A 318 3.13 7.71 -16.59
N ILE A 319 2.30 6.91 -15.94
CA ILE A 319 1.78 7.18 -14.60
C ILE A 319 2.07 5.97 -13.73
N ASP A 320 2.62 6.21 -12.54
CA ASP A 320 2.77 5.16 -11.54
C ASP A 320 1.40 4.71 -11.02
N ILE A 321 1.24 3.41 -10.73
CA ILE A 321 -0.04 2.88 -10.25
C ILE A 321 -0.42 3.47 -8.89
N THR A 322 0.59 3.67 -8.04
CA THR A 322 0.47 4.19 -6.67
C THR A 322 1.77 4.92 -6.29
N ASN A 323 1.78 5.59 -5.14
CA ASN A 323 2.89 6.38 -4.62
C ASN A 323 2.97 6.33 -3.08
N ASN A 324 4.01 6.92 -2.48
CA ASN A 324 4.20 6.92 -1.04
C ASN A 324 3.14 7.76 -0.31
N LYS A 325 2.62 8.81 -0.96
CA LYS A 325 1.50 9.59 -0.44
C LYS A 325 0.26 8.73 -0.17
N LEU A 326 -0.12 7.85 -1.10
CA LEU A 326 -1.23 6.92 -0.89
C LEU A 326 -0.90 5.85 0.14
N LEU A 327 0.34 5.36 0.18
CA LEU A 327 0.81 4.43 1.19
C LEU A 327 0.64 5.00 2.61
N MET A 328 0.97 6.27 2.80
CA MET A 328 0.92 7.00 4.07
C MET A 328 -0.41 7.73 4.31
N SER A 329 -1.44 7.45 3.51
CA SER A 329 -2.73 8.14 3.61
C SER A 329 -3.54 7.78 4.87
N LEU A 330 -3.19 6.68 5.54
CA LEU A 330 -3.75 6.30 6.84
C LEU A 330 -2.61 5.86 7.77
N ASP A 331 -2.72 6.23 9.04
CA ASP A 331 -1.85 5.69 10.08
C ASP A 331 -2.24 4.26 10.48
N ILE A 332 -1.32 3.57 11.16
CA ILE A 332 -1.43 2.16 11.54
C ILE A 332 -2.65 1.88 12.43
N GLU A 333 -2.98 2.79 13.36
CA GLU A 333 -4.10 2.62 14.28
C GLU A 333 -5.43 2.76 13.55
N THR A 334 -5.53 3.77 12.67
CA THR A 334 -6.70 3.98 11.82
C THR A 334 -6.95 2.78 10.89
N ILE A 335 -5.90 2.20 10.30
CA ILE A 335 -6.03 0.99 9.47
C ILE A 335 -6.61 -0.16 10.30
N ALA A 336 -6.08 -0.39 11.51
CA ALA A 336 -6.55 -1.49 12.36
C ALA A 336 -8.03 -1.31 12.77
N GLN A 337 -8.41 -0.09 13.16
CA GLN A 337 -9.79 0.26 13.50
C GLN A 337 -10.73 0.09 12.30
N TYR A 338 -10.31 0.50 11.10
CA TYR A 338 -11.12 0.37 9.89
C TYR A 338 -11.31 -1.08 9.48
N ILE A 339 -10.26 -1.92 9.52
CA ILE A 339 -10.39 -3.36 9.24
C ILE A 339 -11.37 -4.01 10.23
N TYR A 340 -11.30 -3.65 11.50
CA TYR A 340 -12.23 -4.15 12.51
C TYR A 340 -13.67 -3.70 12.22
N LYS A 341 -13.88 -2.41 11.96
CA LYS A 341 -15.20 -1.85 11.68
C LYS A 341 -15.81 -2.43 10.40
N ILE A 342 -15.00 -2.73 9.38
CA ILE A 342 -15.46 -3.38 8.15
C ILE A 342 -16.09 -4.75 8.47
N GLU A 343 -15.47 -5.56 9.33
CA GLU A 343 -16.04 -6.85 9.75
C GLU A 343 -17.34 -6.69 10.54
N GLU A 344 -17.44 -5.68 11.42
CA GLU A 344 -18.69 -5.32 12.10
C GLU A 344 -19.80 -4.93 11.11
N LEU A 345 -19.50 -4.06 10.14
CA LEU A 345 -20.47 -3.59 9.15
C LEU A 345 -20.97 -4.73 8.24
N LYS A 346 -20.12 -5.72 7.92
CA LYS A 346 -20.52 -6.94 7.20
C LYS A 346 -21.55 -7.74 7.99
N ILE A 347 -21.38 -7.86 9.31
CA ILE A 347 -22.33 -8.55 10.20
C ILE A 347 -23.64 -7.78 10.26
N ARG A 348 -23.61 -6.45 10.45
CA ARG A 348 -24.81 -5.61 10.46
C ARG A 348 -25.61 -5.75 9.17
N GLN A 349 -24.95 -5.68 8.01
CA GLN A 349 -25.60 -5.87 6.71
C GLN A 349 -26.23 -7.24 6.55
N PHE A 350 -25.56 -8.30 7.02
CA PHE A 350 -26.10 -9.65 6.96
C PHE A 350 -27.40 -9.78 7.78
N ILE A 351 -27.43 -9.21 8.98
CA ILE A 351 -28.60 -9.22 9.87
C ILE A 351 -29.74 -8.40 9.26
N LEU A 352 -29.49 -7.16 8.86
CA LEU A 352 -30.49 -6.30 8.22
C LEU A 352 -31.08 -6.95 6.96
N LYS A 353 -30.24 -7.57 6.12
CA LYS A 353 -30.71 -8.26 4.91
C LYS A 353 -31.66 -9.43 5.23
N LYS A 354 -31.46 -10.14 6.36
CA LYS A 354 -32.41 -11.15 6.83
C LYS A 354 -33.73 -10.53 7.28
N ILE A 355 -33.66 -9.49 8.12
CA ILE A 355 -34.85 -8.77 8.61
C ILE A 355 -35.70 -8.24 7.43
N ILE A 356 -35.05 -7.60 6.45
CA ILE A 356 -35.70 -7.11 5.21
C ILE A 356 -36.38 -8.26 4.47
N LYS A 357 -35.69 -9.39 4.28
CA LYS A 357 -36.23 -10.55 3.56
C LYS A 357 -37.46 -11.14 4.26
N ASP A 358 -37.44 -11.20 5.58
CA ASP A 358 -38.54 -11.77 6.37
C ASP A 358 -39.77 -10.85 6.40
N ARG A 359 -39.59 -9.54 6.19
CA ARG A 359 -40.67 -8.53 6.19
C ARG A 359 -41.27 -8.24 4.82
N HIS A 360 -40.49 -8.30 3.74
CA HIS A 360 -40.94 -7.93 2.38
C HIS A 360 -41.61 -9.07 1.58
N LEU A 361 -42.39 -9.92 2.23
CA LEU A 361 -43.16 -10.97 1.54
C LEU A 361 -44.38 -10.45 0.78
N ASN A 362 -44.86 -9.24 1.04
CA ASN A 362 -46.04 -8.66 0.36
C ASN A 362 -45.89 -7.14 0.25
N ASP A 363 -45.73 -6.62 -0.97
CA ASP A 363 -46.27 -5.34 -1.48
C ASP A 363 -45.37 -4.73 -2.54
N ILE A 364 -45.84 -4.71 -3.80
CA ILE A 364 -45.68 -3.56 -4.72
C ILE A 364 -46.92 -3.54 -5.64
N GLY A 365 -47.64 -2.42 -5.63
CA GLY A 365 -48.77 -2.15 -6.53
C GLY A 365 -48.39 -2.25 -8.02
N LYS A 366 -49.31 -2.80 -8.80
CA LYS A 366 -49.13 -3.10 -10.23
C LYS A 366 -49.46 -1.88 -11.09
N ASP A 367 -48.45 -1.36 -11.77
CA ASP A 367 -48.63 -0.51 -12.96
C ASP A 367 -48.07 -1.26 -14.18
N ALA A 368 -48.71 -1.10 -15.34
CA ALA A 368 -48.46 -1.88 -16.55
C ALA A 368 -47.03 -1.71 -17.09
N ILE A 369 -46.44 -0.51 -16.92
CA ILE A 369 -45.04 -0.24 -17.31
C ILE A 369 -44.07 -1.09 -16.50
N THR A 370 -44.35 -1.25 -15.20
CA THR A 370 -43.53 -2.07 -14.29
C THR A 370 -43.66 -3.55 -14.61
N GLU A 371 -44.83 -4.01 -15.07
CA GLU A 371 -45.01 -5.39 -15.54
C GLU A 371 -44.21 -5.67 -16.82
N ILE A 372 -44.26 -4.77 -17.81
CA ILE A 372 -43.47 -4.88 -19.05
C ILE A 372 -41.97 -4.90 -18.72
N LYS A 373 -41.47 -3.97 -17.91
CA LYS A 373 -40.06 -3.95 -17.49
C LYS A 373 -39.66 -5.26 -16.80
N LYS A 374 -40.49 -5.78 -15.87
CA LYS A 374 -40.27 -7.07 -15.21
C LYS A 374 -40.26 -8.25 -16.18
N MET A 375 -41.10 -8.26 -17.22
CA MET A 375 -41.08 -9.27 -18.28
C MET A 375 -39.72 -9.28 -19.00
N TYR A 376 -39.22 -8.11 -19.37
CA TYR A 376 -37.89 -7.93 -19.97
C TYR A 376 -36.73 -8.08 -18.98
N ARG A 377 -37.02 -8.44 -17.72
CA ARG A 377 -36.04 -8.55 -16.61
C ARG A 377 -35.31 -7.25 -16.30
N VAL A 378 -35.92 -6.12 -16.62
CA VAL A 378 -35.41 -4.79 -16.35
C VAL A 378 -36.06 -4.26 -15.08
N ASP A 379 -35.27 -3.72 -14.16
CA ASP A 379 -35.83 -3.07 -12.97
C ASP A 379 -36.32 -1.64 -13.29
N GLU A 380 -36.89 -0.98 -12.28
CA GLU A 380 -37.45 0.37 -12.44
C GLU A 380 -36.42 1.38 -12.96
N PHE A 381 -35.14 1.19 -12.62
CA PHE A 381 -34.02 2.05 -13.00
C PHE A 381 -33.49 1.76 -14.42
N GLY A 382 -33.88 0.65 -15.04
CA GLY A 382 -33.37 0.26 -16.36
C GLY A 382 -32.26 -0.79 -16.32
N LEU A 383 -31.93 -1.34 -15.15
CA LEU A 383 -30.88 -2.37 -15.03
C LEU A 383 -31.46 -3.75 -15.38
N TYR A 384 -30.77 -4.45 -16.28
CA TYR A 384 -31.12 -5.80 -16.68
C TYR A 384 -30.57 -6.86 -15.70
N HIS A 385 -31.45 -7.80 -15.31
CA HIS A 385 -31.15 -8.90 -14.39
C HIS A 385 -31.41 -10.26 -15.06
N PRO A 386 -30.39 -10.99 -15.55
CA PRO A 386 -30.61 -12.30 -16.18
C PRO A 386 -31.19 -13.31 -15.18
N ILE A 387 -31.94 -14.32 -15.67
CA ILE A 387 -32.49 -15.42 -14.84
C ILE A 387 -31.43 -16.04 -13.94
N GLY A 388 -30.25 -16.24 -14.51
CA GLY A 388 -29.12 -16.81 -13.82
C GLY A 388 -27.88 -16.76 -14.68
N VAL A 389 -26.77 -17.11 -14.04
CA VAL A 389 -25.46 -17.09 -14.66
C VAL A 389 -24.77 -18.41 -14.33
N VAL A 390 -24.37 -19.14 -15.35
CA VAL A 390 -23.62 -20.39 -15.21
C VAL A 390 -22.17 -20.12 -15.56
N LYS A 391 -21.26 -20.55 -14.69
CA LYS A 391 -19.83 -20.57 -15.00
C LYS A 391 -19.57 -21.69 -15.99
N ASN A 392 -18.83 -21.40 -17.06
CA ASN A 392 -18.43 -22.42 -18.02
C ASN A 392 -17.76 -23.59 -17.30
N LYS A 393 -18.22 -24.83 -17.57
CA LYS A 393 -17.77 -26.06 -16.89
C LYS A 393 -16.43 -26.60 -17.41
N GLY A 394 -15.66 -25.79 -18.14
CA GLY A 394 -14.31 -26.13 -18.56
C GLY A 394 -14.16 -26.91 -19.86
N GLU A 395 -15.20 -26.91 -20.71
CA GLU A 395 -15.14 -27.50 -22.07
C GLU A 395 -14.48 -26.57 -23.11
N GLU A 396 -14.30 -25.29 -22.82
CA GLU A 396 -13.61 -24.33 -23.69
C GLU A 396 -12.10 -24.28 -23.40
N GLU A 397 -11.30 -23.95 -24.43
CA GLU A 397 -9.89 -23.58 -24.24
C GLU A 397 -9.79 -22.46 -23.22
N PHE A 398 -8.93 -22.65 -22.21
CA PHE A 398 -8.71 -21.69 -21.14
C PHE A 398 -7.24 -21.32 -21.06
N GLN A 399 -7.00 -20.06 -20.72
CA GLN A 399 -5.67 -19.59 -20.35
C GLN A 399 -5.54 -19.62 -18.82
N VAL A 400 -4.30 -19.62 -18.35
CA VAL A 400 -3.99 -19.51 -16.93
C VAL A 400 -3.07 -18.32 -16.70
N TYR A 401 -3.29 -17.64 -15.58
CA TYR A 401 -2.45 -16.53 -15.17
C TYR A 401 -2.13 -16.62 -13.68
N LEU A 402 -0.96 -16.14 -13.32
CA LEU A 402 -0.55 -15.98 -11.92
C LEU A 402 -1.43 -14.95 -11.24
N THR A 403 -1.97 -15.22 -10.07
CA THR A 403 -2.66 -14.22 -9.23
C THR A 403 -1.94 -14.06 -7.90
N LYS A 404 -1.59 -12.83 -7.55
CA LYS A 404 -0.99 -12.48 -6.26
C LYS A 404 -2.05 -12.03 -5.25
N PHE A 405 -2.02 -12.62 -4.07
CA PHE A 405 -2.90 -12.29 -2.95
C PHE A 405 -2.09 -11.65 -1.83
N VAL A 406 -2.61 -10.53 -1.32
CA VAL A 406 -2.17 -9.86 -0.10
C VAL A 406 -3.44 -9.42 0.62
N GLU A 407 -3.94 -10.21 1.57
CA GLU A 407 -5.18 -9.93 2.29
C GLU A 407 -4.86 -9.44 3.71
N TRP A 408 -5.47 -8.33 4.12
CA TRP A 408 -5.47 -7.88 5.51
C TRP A 408 -6.81 -8.20 6.17
N LYS A 409 -6.77 -8.75 7.38
CA LYS A 409 -7.96 -9.13 8.15
C LYS A 409 -7.68 -9.21 9.64
N ILE A 410 -8.73 -9.31 10.45
CA ILE A 410 -8.62 -9.57 11.89
C ILE A 410 -8.40 -11.06 12.15
N GLU A 411 -7.37 -11.39 12.92
CA GLU A 411 -7.17 -12.73 13.45
C GLU A 411 -8.20 -13.04 14.53
N LYS A 412 -8.96 -14.12 14.34
CA LYS A 412 -9.98 -14.60 15.29
C LYS A 412 -11.04 -13.53 15.66
N TYR A 413 -11.59 -12.84 14.67
CA TYR A 413 -12.69 -11.90 14.90
C TYR A 413 -13.85 -12.55 15.67
N PRO A 414 -14.35 -11.96 16.78
CA PRO A 414 -15.36 -12.56 17.66
C PRO A 414 -16.77 -12.44 17.08
N LYS A 415 -16.97 -13.01 15.89
CA LYS A 415 -18.18 -12.87 15.05
C LYS A 415 -19.48 -13.16 15.79
N LYS A 416 -19.56 -14.28 16.53
CA LYS A 416 -20.79 -14.68 17.25
C LYS A 416 -21.19 -13.71 18.36
N LYS A 417 -20.20 -13.11 19.05
CA LYS A 417 -20.47 -12.13 20.11
C LYS A 417 -21.15 -10.90 19.51
N PHE A 418 -20.58 -10.34 18.45
CA PHE A 418 -21.14 -9.20 17.74
C PHE A 418 -22.48 -9.52 17.08
N GLU A 419 -22.64 -10.69 16.46
CA GLU A 419 -23.94 -11.11 15.92
C GLU A 419 -25.04 -11.04 16.98
N ASN A 420 -24.78 -11.56 18.19
CA ASN A 420 -25.76 -11.54 19.28
C ASN A 420 -26.04 -10.12 19.81
N GLU A 421 -25.01 -9.28 19.94
CA GLU A 421 -25.15 -7.88 20.38
C GLU A 421 -25.99 -7.07 19.37
N ILE A 422 -25.66 -7.17 18.08
CA ILE A 422 -26.35 -6.48 17.00
C ILE A 422 -27.80 -7.00 16.84
N LEU A 423 -28.02 -8.31 16.98
CA LEU A 423 -29.38 -8.86 16.94
C LEU A 423 -30.24 -8.27 18.06
N LYS A 424 -29.72 -8.18 19.30
CA LYS A 424 -30.45 -7.58 20.42
C LYS A 424 -30.76 -6.10 20.17
N GLU A 425 -29.80 -5.35 19.64
CA GLU A 425 -29.97 -3.93 19.26
C GLU A 425 -31.14 -3.78 18.29
N TYR A 426 -31.16 -4.56 17.20
CA TYR A 426 -32.26 -4.50 16.25
C TYR A 426 -33.57 -5.05 16.81
N THR A 427 -33.59 -6.12 17.61
CA THR A 427 -34.83 -6.63 18.23
C THR A 427 -35.51 -5.55 19.09
N ILE A 428 -34.75 -4.79 19.89
CA ILE A 428 -35.28 -3.67 20.69
C ILE A 428 -35.88 -2.58 19.81
N ILE A 429 -35.26 -2.27 18.67
CA ILE A 429 -35.77 -1.27 17.70
C ILE A 429 -37.06 -1.78 17.06
N LEU A 430 -37.10 -3.05 16.67
CA LEU A 430 -38.24 -3.68 16.00
C LEU A 430 -39.46 -3.89 16.92
N ASP A 431 -39.24 -4.07 18.23
CA ASP A 431 -40.30 -4.27 19.22
C ASP A 431 -40.92 -2.96 19.72
N ASN A 432 -40.16 -1.85 19.70
CA ASN A 432 -40.62 -0.54 20.19
C ASN A 432 -41.32 0.34 19.13
N GLU A 433 -41.08 0.10 17.84
CA GLU A 433 -41.70 0.87 16.75
C GLU A 433 -42.69 0.01 15.96
N GLY A 434 -43.98 0.11 16.30
CA GLY A 434 -45.06 -0.55 15.54
C GLY A 434 -45.15 -0.03 14.10
N LEU A 435 -45.21 -0.96 13.12
CA LEU A 435 -45.53 -0.82 11.68
C LEU A 435 -44.82 0.27 10.85
N LYS A 436 -44.06 1.19 11.46
CA LYS A 436 -43.07 2.04 10.77
C LYS A 436 -41.77 1.26 10.71
N SER A 437 -41.15 1.16 9.52
CA SER A 437 -39.69 1.20 9.31
C SER A 437 -39.12 0.27 8.22
N SER A 438 -39.88 -0.48 7.41
CA SER A 438 -39.25 -1.25 6.31
C SER A 438 -38.35 -0.37 5.41
N GLU A 439 -38.79 0.86 5.14
CA GLU A 439 -37.99 1.90 4.48
C GLU A 439 -36.79 2.36 5.32
N LEU A 440 -36.95 2.61 6.62
CA LEU A 440 -35.85 3.03 7.51
C LEU A 440 -34.77 1.94 7.65
N ILE A 441 -35.16 0.67 7.77
CA ILE A 441 -34.24 -0.49 7.82
C ILE A 441 -33.49 -0.62 6.49
N TYR A 442 -34.19 -0.37 5.37
CA TYR A 442 -33.59 -0.37 4.05
C TYR A 442 -32.61 0.80 3.85
N ASP A 443 -32.95 2.00 4.35
CA ASP A 443 -32.08 3.17 4.34
C ASP A 443 -30.85 2.99 5.24
N GLU A 444 -31.03 2.38 6.41
CA GLU A 444 -29.91 2.00 7.27
C GLU A 444 -29.00 0.97 6.59
N TYR A 445 -29.58 -0.05 5.95
CA TYR A 445 -28.83 -1.01 5.16
C TYR A 445 -28.00 -0.33 4.06
N LYS A 446 -28.58 0.64 3.33
CA LYS A 446 -27.86 1.44 2.33
C LYS A 446 -26.71 2.23 2.94
N LYS A 447 -26.96 2.98 4.02
CA LYS A 447 -25.93 3.77 4.72
C LYS A 447 -24.77 2.91 5.22
N ILE A 448 -25.06 1.76 5.82
CA ILE A 448 -24.04 0.81 6.31
C ILE A 448 -23.24 0.23 5.13
N ARG A 449 -23.90 -0.09 4.01
CA ARG A 449 -23.23 -0.60 2.81
C ARG A 449 -22.30 0.44 2.18
N GLU A 450 -22.74 1.69 2.08
CA GLU A 450 -21.92 2.81 1.61
C GLU A 450 -20.72 3.03 2.53
N LYS A 451 -20.95 3.04 3.85
CA LYS A 451 -19.86 3.19 4.81
C LYS A 451 -18.85 2.05 4.76
N GLN A 452 -19.31 0.81 4.59
CA GLN A 452 -18.41 -0.33 4.42
C GLN A 452 -17.54 -0.14 3.18
N LYS A 453 -18.14 0.21 2.04
CA LYS A 453 -17.41 0.45 0.78
C LYS A 453 -16.37 1.55 0.93
N GLU A 454 -16.72 2.66 1.58
CA GLU A 454 -15.80 3.78 1.82
C GLU A 454 -14.57 3.34 2.64
N LEU A 455 -14.79 2.61 3.75
CA LEU A 455 -13.72 2.12 4.60
C LEU A 455 -12.87 1.06 3.89
N GLU A 456 -13.51 0.12 3.17
CA GLU A 456 -12.81 -0.89 2.37
C GLU A 456 -11.95 -0.24 1.30
N TYR A 457 -12.45 0.77 0.61
CA TYR A 457 -11.70 1.52 -0.38
C TYR A 457 -10.44 2.13 0.24
N LYS A 458 -10.59 2.89 1.34
CA LYS A 458 -9.48 3.55 2.04
C LYS A 458 -8.40 2.56 2.50
N VAL A 459 -8.80 1.46 3.15
CA VAL A 459 -7.86 0.41 3.59
C VAL A 459 -7.18 -0.26 2.39
N ASN A 460 -7.93 -0.56 1.32
CA ASN A 460 -7.39 -1.26 0.17
C ASN A 460 -6.44 -0.40 -0.67
N VAL A 461 -6.64 0.93 -0.74
CA VAL A 461 -5.66 1.86 -1.33
C VAL A 461 -4.30 1.67 -0.65
N VAL A 462 -4.28 1.76 0.67
CA VAL A 462 -3.06 1.63 1.48
C VAL A 462 -2.44 0.24 1.33
N ARG A 463 -3.26 -0.82 1.37
CA ARG A 463 -2.84 -2.21 1.18
C ARG A 463 -2.20 -2.47 -0.18
N ILE A 464 -2.84 -2.03 -1.27
CA ILE A 464 -2.27 -2.17 -2.62
C ILE A 464 -0.99 -1.37 -2.73
N SER A 465 -0.94 -0.17 -2.18
CA SER A 465 0.27 0.66 -2.18
C SER A 465 1.43 -0.03 -1.48
N SER A 466 1.18 -0.60 -0.29
CA SER A 466 2.16 -1.38 0.47
C SER A 466 2.70 -2.55 -0.33
N ALA A 467 1.81 -3.28 -1.00
CA ALA A 467 2.18 -4.47 -1.77
C ALA A 467 2.90 -4.15 -3.10
N ILE A 468 2.50 -3.09 -3.81
CA ILE A 468 3.12 -2.68 -5.09
C ILE A 468 4.48 -2.04 -4.86
N LEU A 469 4.60 -1.16 -3.86
CA LEU A 469 5.86 -0.51 -3.49
C LEU A 469 6.77 -1.42 -2.65
N ASN A 470 6.28 -2.61 -2.29
CA ASN A 470 6.96 -3.59 -1.43
C ASN A 470 7.44 -2.96 -0.09
N LYS A 471 6.65 -2.05 0.47
CA LYS A 471 6.91 -1.39 1.76
C LYS A 471 5.96 -1.93 2.81
N GLU A 472 6.51 -2.56 3.85
CA GLU A 472 5.71 -3.02 4.99
C GLU A 472 5.20 -1.80 5.77
N ILE A 473 3.89 -1.74 6.05
CA ILE A 473 3.32 -0.70 6.93
C ILE A 473 3.40 -1.12 8.40
N PHE A 474 3.25 -2.42 8.65
CA PHE A 474 3.31 -2.97 9.99
C PHE A 474 4.69 -3.56 10.26
N ILE A 475 5.30 -3.19 11.38
CA ILE A 475 6.40 -3.97 11.95
C ILE A 475 5.77 -5.21 12.61
N TRP A 476 5.73 -6.31 11.85
CA TRP A 476 5.04 -7.54 12.24
C TRP A 476 5.67 -8.22 13.47
N ASP A 477 4.83 -8.62 14.43
CA ASP A 477 5.28 -9.30 15.65
C ASP A 477 5.66 -10.77 15.36
N LYS A 478 4.93 -11.41 14.45
CA LYS A 478 5.18 -12.80 14.03
C LYS A 478 5.08 -12.93 12.53
N LYS A 479 6.00 -13.70 11.93
CA LYS A 479 6.00 -14.10 10.52
C LYS A 479 6.21 -15.61 10.45
N TYR A 480 5.31 -16.34 9.79
CA TYR A 480 5.42 -17.79 9.65
C TYR A 480 4.77 -18.27 8.35
N GLU A 481 5.14 -19.47 7.91
CA GLU A 481 4.47 -20.16 6.79
C GLU A 481 3.56 -21.26 7.31
N LYS A 482 2.47 -21.51 6.60
CA LYS A 482 1.64 -22.71 6.83
C LYS A 482 1.15 -23.27 5.51
N GLU A 483 0.73 -24.53 5.52
CA GLU A 483 0.10 -25.14 4.35
C GLU A 483 -1.20 -24.43 3.99
N LYS A 484 -1.42 -24.25 2.69
CA LYS A 484 -2.66 -23.73 2.13
C LYS A 484 -3.02 -24.55 0.90
N ARG A 485 -4.24 -25.05 0.90
CA ARG A 485 -4.87 -25.66 -0.27
C ARG A 485 -6.03 -24.79 -0.73
N GLU A 486 -6.12 -24.61 -2.03
CA GLU A 486 -7.23 -24.00 -2.73
C GLU A 486 -7.38 -24.80 -4.02
N SER A 487 -8.48 -25.53 -4.17
CA SER A 487 -8.66 -26.42 -5.32
C SER A 487 -9.38 -25.68 -6.44
N ASP A 488 -8.90 -25.85 -7.66
CA ASP A 488 -9.71 -25.48 -8.84
C ASP A 488 -10.88 -26.46 -8.96
N ASN A 489 -12.09 -25.94 -9.10
CA ASN A 489 -13.31 -26.76 -9.13
C ASN A 489 -13.41 -27.66 -10.37
N VAL A 490 -12.65 -27.38 -11.44
CA VAL A 490 -12.67 -28.16 -12.69
C VAL A 490 -11.51 -29.14 -12.72
N LEU A 491 -10.30 -28.65 -12.46
CA LEU A 491 -9.08 -29.46 -12.53
C LEU A 491 -8.85 -30.30 -11.28
N ASN A 492 -9.52 -29.97 -10.17
CA ASN A 492 -9.37 -30.61 -8.86
C ASN A 492 -7.91 -30.67 -8.36
N ILE A 493 -7.07 -29.74 -8.82
CA ILE A 493 -5.68 -29.58 -8.40
C ILE A 493 -5.57 -28.41 -7.41
N ASN A 494 -4.58 -28.47 -6.52
CA ASN A 494 -4.23 -27.32 -5.69
C ASN A 494 -3.64 -26.22 -6.58
N VAL A 495 -4.30 -25.08 -6.63
CA VAL A 495 -3.82 -23.93 -7.42
C VAL A 495 -2.86 -23.03 -6.66
N VAL A 496 -2.65 -23.26 -5.35
CA VAL A 496 -1.71 -22.49 -4.54
C VAL A 496 -0.28 -22.86 -4.91
N ILE A 497 0.47 -21.88 -5.40
CA ILE A 497 1.86 -22.08 -5.78
C ILE A 497 2.69 -22.39 -4.53
N GLY A 498 3.41 -23.52 -4.59
CA GLY A 498 4.18 -24.03 -3.45
C GLY A 498 3.35 -24.61 -2.31
N GLY A 499 2.00 -24.62 -2.40
CA GLY A 499 1.11 -25.18 -1.39
C GLY A 499 1.17 -24.48 -0.02
N LYS A 500 1.71 -23.27 0.04
CA LYS A 500 1.96 -22.54 1.29
C LYS A 500 1.42 -21.12 1.24
N ILE A 501 1.17 -20.57 2.42
CA ILE A 501 0.80 -19.17 2.64
C ILE A 501 1.72 -18.57 3.68
N LYS A 502 2.22 -17.36 3.39
CA LYS A 502 2.95 -16.54 4.36
C LYS A 502 1.94 -15.79 5.20
N VAL A 503 2.03 -15.94 6.52
CA VAL A 503 1.17 -15.27 7.49
C VAL A 503 2.02 -14.34 8.33
N CYS A 504 1.61 -13.08 8.41
CA CYS A 504 2.18 -12.10 9.33
C CYS A 504 1.10 -11.62 10.29
N THR A 505 1.42 -11.44 11.57
CA THR A 505 0.47 -10.93 12.57
C THR A 505 1.06 -9.80 13.39
N LYS A 506 0.20 -8.86 13.80
CA LYS A 506 0.54 -7.67 14.59
C LYS A 506 -0.60 -7.33 15.52
N VAL A 507 -0.30 -7.01 16.78
CA VAL A 507 -1.29 -6.50 17.75
C VAL A 507 -1.22 -4.98 17.79
N ILE A 508 -2.36 -4.30 17.60
CA ILE A 508 -2.50 -2.84 17.70
C ILE A 508 -3.73 -2.55 18.54
N ASN A 509 -3.56 -1.95 19.73
CA ASN A 509 -4.68 -1.58 20.62
C ASN A 509 -5.69 -2.73 20.80
N ASP A 510 -5.18 -3.93 21.16
CA ASP A 510 -5.92 -5.20 21.32
C ASP A 510 -6.54 -5.79 20.04
N ILE A 511 -6.33 -5.17 18.88
CA ILE A 511 -6.76 -5.68 17.58
C ILE A 511 -5.62 -6.51 16.98
N ASN A 512 -5.85 -7.82 16.82
CA ASN A 512 -4.91 -8.72 16.16
C ASN A 512 -5.07 -8.62 14.64
N ILE A 513 -4.25 -7.81 13.98
CA ILE A 513 -4.17 -7.73 12.52
C ILE A 513 -3.37 -8.90 11.97
N ARG A 514 -3.85 -9.42 10.84
CA ARG A 514 -3.22 -10.51 10.10
C ARG A 514 -3.15 -10.19 8.61
N GLN A 515 -1.95 -10.37 8.05
CA GLN A 515 -1.72 -10.40 6.61
C GLN A 515 -1.52 -11.84 6.14
N ASP A 516 -2.23 -12.19 5.07
CA ASP A 516 -2.10 -13.45 4.36
C ASP A 516 -1.56 -13.17 2.94
N SER A 517 -0.38 -13.70 2.61
CA SER A 517 0.28 -13.50 1.31
C SER A 517 0.60 -14.82 0.62
N TYR A 518 0.13 -14.99 -0.61
CA TYR A 518 0.35 -16.20 -1.42
C TYR A 518 0.06 -15.91 -2.90
N SER A 519 0.38 -16.87 -3.76
CA SER A 519 0.02 -16.80 -5.18
C SER A 519 -0.77 -18.03 -5.61
N THR A 520 -1.69 -17.85 -6.54
CA THR A 520 -2.43 -18.96 -7.17
C THR A 520 -2.32 -18.92 -8.68
N ILE A 521 -2.52 -20.06 -9.32
CA ILE A 521 -2.81 -20.14 -10.75
C ILE A 521 -4.33 -19.96 -10.92
N THR A 522 -4.75 -18.95 -11.68
CA THR A 522 -6.17 -18.67 -11.93
C THR A 522 -6.49 -18.86 -13.41
N ARG A 523 -7.62 -19.51 -13.71
CA ARG A 523 -8.13 -19.69 -15.07
C ARG A 523 -8.82 -18.43 -15.61
N CYS A 524 -8.66 -18.17 -16.90
CA CYS A 524 -9.41 -17.18 -17.67
C CYS A 524 -9.80 -17.75 -19.04
N ASP A 525 -10.90 -17.25 -19.62
CA ASP A 525 -11.51 -17.75 -20.88
C ASP A 525 -11.72 -16.62 -21.89
#